data_AF-A0A7R9R005-F1
#
_entry.id   AF-A0A7R9R005-F1
#
_cell.length_a   1.000
_cell.length_b   1.000
_cell.length_c   1.000
_cell.angle_alpha   90.00
_cell.angle_beta   90.00
_cell.angle_gamma   90.00
#
_symmetry.space_group_name_H-M   'P 1'
#
loop_
_entity.id
_entity.type
_entity.pdbx_description
1 polymer ?
#
loop_
_entity_poly.entity_id
_entity_poly.type
_entity_poly.pdbx_seq_one_letter_code
_entity_poly.pdbx_strand_id
1 'polypeptide(L)'
;WGHRRLQDTFGTCGIPKIGWQIDPFGHSREQASIFAQIGFDAMFFWRFDYEDKKKRLAEKSMELIWQGSDDLGSSSDIFTSAMEMGYGPPPGFNWDLANGGNDDPIIDDPESEDYNVDKTVDRLFTYAKVYSNYYATNNVLFPMGTDFFYQDANMWFKNMDKLIKYSNQRKSNGSNINVFYSTPTCYLHGVHMANHTFPTKKDDFFPHASNTHSYWTGYFSSRPAIKRYEKVGNNFLQVCKQLDVLTQGN
;
A
#
# COMPACT_ATOMS: atom_id res chain seq x y z
N TRP A 1 12.74 -16.92 -0.28
CA TRP A 1 13.14 -17.05 -1.70
C TRP A 1 13.22 -15.68 -2.37
N GLY A 2 12.12 -14.91 -2.43
CA GLY A 2 12.10 -13.59 -3.09
C GLY A 2 13.18 -12.61 -2.59
N HIS A 3 13.31 -12.43 -1.27
CA HIS A 3 14.34 -11.52 -0.71
C HIS A 3 15.77 -11.90 -1.11
N ARG A 4 16.09 -13.21 -1.09
CA ARG A 4 17.39 -13.70 -1.54
C ARG A 4 17.62 -13.35 -3.00
N ARG A 5 16.63 -13.59 -3.87
CA ARG A 5 16.76 -13.28 -5.31
C ARG A 5 16.97 -11.78 -5.55
N LEU A 6 16.27 -10.91 -4.81
CA LEU A 6 16.47 -9.47 -4.88
C LEU A 6 17.88 -9.09 -4.42
N GLN A 7 18.34 -9.63 -3.30
CA GLN A 7 19.68 -9.37 -2.78
C GLN A 7 20.79 -9.87 -3.72
N ASP A 8 20.67 -11.07 -4.27
CA ASP A 8 21.64 -11.64 -5.20
C ASP A 8 21.73 -10.84 -6.51
N THR A 9 20.62 -10.20 -6.91
CA THR A 9 20.52 -9.47 -8.19
C THR A 9 20.89 -8.00 -8.05
N PHE A 10 20.45 -7.35 -6.97
CA PHE A 10 20.54 -5.90 -6.77
C PHE A 10 21.40 -5.51 -5.57
N GLY A 11 22.06 -6.48 -4.92
CA GLY A 11 22.88 -6.27 -3.75
C GLY A 11 22.09 -5.83 -2.52
N THR A 12 22.76 -5.13 -1.61
CA THR A 12 22.17 -4.62 -0.37
C THR A 12 21.01 -3.64 -0.61
N CYS A 13 21.03 -2.89 -1.71
CA CYS A 13 19.95 -2.00 -2.12
C CYS A 13 18.66 -2.74 -2.52
N GLY A 14 18.74 -4.03 -2.83
CA GLY A 14 17.59 -4.86 -3.17
C GLY A 14 16.79 -5.37 -1.97
N ILE A 15 17.26 -5.16 -0.74
CA ILE A 15 16.60 -5.67 0.47
C ILE A 15 15.39 -4.78 0.79
N PRO A 16 14.14 -5.29 0.68
CA PRO A 16 12.97 -4.48 0.96
C PRO A 16 12.88 -4.10 2.44
N LYS A 17 12.26 -2.95 2.69
CA LYS A 17 11.99 -2.42 4.03
C LYS A 17 10.52 -2.25 4.35
N ILE A 18 9.66 -2.47 3.36
CA ILE A 18 8.23 -2.18 3.45
C ILE A 18 7.44 -3.40 3.01
N GLY A 19 6.48 -3.81 3.83
CA GLY A 19 5.44 -4.76 3.45
C GLY A 19 4.34 -4.07 2.65
N TRP A 20 4.09 -4.53 1.43
CA TRP A 20 2.99 -4.03 0.58
C TRP A 20 1.92 -5.14 0.42
N GLN A 21 0.84 -5.04 1.18
CA GLN A 21 -0.19 -6.08 1.34
C GLN A 21 -1.58 -5.54 0.95
N ILE A 22 -1.69 -5.05 -0.28
CA ILE A 22 -2.88 -4.33 -0.75
C ILE A 22 -4.12 -5.21 -1.02
N ASP A 23 -3.94 -6.51 -1.29
CA ASP A 23 -5.02 -7.39 -1.75
C ASP A 23 -5.34 -8.65 -0.92
N PRO A 24 -4.59 -9.05 0.13
CA PRO A 24 -5.10 -10.05 1.09
C PRO A 24 -6.43 -9.62 1.71
N PHE A 25 -7.38 -10.55 1.88
CA PHE A 25 -8.73 -10.27 2.39
C PHE A 25 -8.79 -10.25 3.93
N GLY A 26 -8.16 -9.24 4.53
CA GLY A 26 -7.89 -9.15 5.97
C GLY A 26 -6.42 -9.45 6.28
N HIS A 27 -5.98 -9.06 7.48
CA HIS A 27 -4.55 -9.08 7.84
C HIS A 27 -4.34 -9.67 9.23
N SER A 28 -3.42 -10.62 9.36
CA SER A 28 -3.06 -11.22 10.64
C SER A 28 -1.98 -10.41 11.35
N ARG A 29 -2.08 -10.38 12.68
CA ARG A 29 -1.06 -9.92 13.60
C ARG A 29 0.24 -10.70 13.44
N GLU A 30 0.14 -11.99 13.12
CA GLU A 30 1.31 -12.84 12.82
C GLU A 30 2.11 -12.28 11.63
N GLN A 31 1.46 -11.77 10.59
CA GLN A 31 2.16 -11.18 9.44
C GLN A 31 2.91 -9.91 9.85
N ALA A 32 2.33 -9.08 10.72
CA ALA A 32 2.98 -7.91 11.28
C ALA A 32 4.22 -8.30 12.10
N SER A 33 4.09 -9.30 12.97
CA SER A 33 5.19 -9.87 13.75
C SER A 33 6.34 -10.37 12.88
N ILE A 34 6.03 -11.15 11.83
CA ILE A 34 7.04 -11.65 10.89
C ILE A 34 7.74 -10.50 10.18
N PHE A 35 7.00 -9.48 9.71
CA PHE A 35 7.58 -8.32 9.04
C PHE A 35 8.52 -7.52 9.94
N ALA A 36 8.15 -7.28 11.20
CA ALA A 36 9.04 -6.67 12.17
C ALA A 36 10.33 -7.49 12.36
N GLN A 37 10.21 -8.81 12.55
CA GLN A 37 11.35 -9.70 12.78
C GLN A 37 12.30 -9.83 11.58
N ILE A 38 11.80 -9.71 10.35
CA ILE A 38 12.66 -9.70 9.15
C ILE A 38 13.22 -8.31 8.81
N GLY A 39 13.00 -7.31 9.68
CA GLY A 39 13.60 -5.98 9.58
C GLY A 39 12.90 -5.03 8.61
N PHE A 40 11.57 -5.18 8.44
CA PHE A 40 10.74 -4.17 7.79
C PHE A 40 10.40 -3.06 8.78
N ASP A 41 10.37 -1.84 8.27
CA ASP A 41 10.07 -0.63 9.04
C ASP A 41 8.56 -0.32 9.04
N ALA A 42 7.83 -0.77 8.01
CA ALA A 42 6.39 -0.58 7.91
C ALA A 42 5.65 -1.62 7.07
N MET A 43 4.34 -1.68 7.24
CA MET A 43 3.40 -2.40 6.39
C MET A 43 2.25 -1.50 5.92
N PHE A 44 1.85 -1.63 4.66
CA PHE A 44 0.74 -0.93 4.05
C PHE A 44 -0.27 -1.94 3.54
N PHE A 45 -1.56 -1.69 3.79
CA PHE A 45 -2.63 -2.55 3.32
C PHE A 45 -3.92 -1.79 3.07
N TRP A 46 -4.89 -2.45 2.42
CA TRP A 46 -6.18 -1.85 2.09
C TRP A 46 -7.39 -2.57 2.69
N ARG A 47 -7.42 -3.91 2.70
CA ARG A 47 -8.67 -4.65 2.93
C ARG A 47 -8.86 -5.06 4.38
N PHE A 48 -9.67 -4.30 5.09
CA PHE A 48 -10.12 -4.61 6.46
C PHE A 48 -11.60 -4.27 6.62
N ASP A 49 -12.18 -4.52 7.79
CA ASP A 49 -13.62 -4.32 8.02
C ASP A 49 -14.06 -2.87 7.73
N TYR A 50 -15.20 -2.73 7.05
CA TYR A 50 -15.71 -1.43 6.62
C TYR A 50 -16.21 -0.53 7.77
N GLU A 51 -16.66 -1.08 8.90
CA GLU A 51 -17.00 -0.29 10.10
C GLU A 51 -15.74 0.13 10.86
N ASP A 52 -14.74 -0.76 10.99
CA ASP A 52 -13.42 -0.37 11.53
C ASP A 52 -12.81 0.75 10.68
N LYS A 53 -12.93 0.66 9.35
CA LYS A 53 -12.50 1.73 8.43
C LYS A 53 -13.19 3.05 8.73
N LYS A 54 -14.52 3.10 8.81
CA LYS A 54 -15.26 4.34 9.14
C LYS A 54 -14.81 4.94 10.47
N LYS A 55 -14.64 4.11 11.50
CA LYS A 55 -14.17 4.55 12.82
C LYS A 55 -12.78 5.20 12.71
N ARG A 56 -11.84 4.53 12.05
CA ARG A 56 -10.47 5.04 11.88
C ARG A 56 -10.39 6.33 11.09
N LEU A 57 -11.24 6.51 10.08
CA LEU A 57 -11.33 7.77 9.34
C LEU A 57 -11.81 8.92 10.22
N ALA A 58 -12.80 8.67 11.09
CA ALA A 58 -13.29 9.68 12.03
C ALA A 58 -12.26 10.01 13.12
N GLU A 59 -11.48 9.03 13.56
CA GLU A 59 -10.49 9.14 14.64
C GLU A 59 -9.07 9.50 14.14
N LYS A 60 -8.86 9.61 12.83
CA LYS A 60 -7.54 9.78 12.18
C LYS A 60 -6.52 8.71 12.59
N SER A 61 -6.98 7.47 12.76
CA SER A 61 -6.19 6.33 13.25
C SER A 61 -5.99 5.25 12.18
N MET A 62 -5.92 5.66 10.91
CA MET A 62 -5.53 4.81 9.78
C MET A 62 -4.05 4.43 9.83
N GLU A 63 -3.24 5.24 10.50
CA GLU A 63 -1.82 4.99 10.80
C GLU A 63 -1.67 4.62 12.28
N LEU A 64 -0.90 3.58 12.55
CA LEU A 64 -0.77 3.00 13.90
C LEU A 64 0.55 2.25 14.07
N ILE A 65 0.88 1.93 15.32
CA ILE A 65 1.90 0.94 15.67
C ILE A 65 1.20 -0.40 15.97
N TRP A 66 1.47 -1.41 15.15
CA TRP A 66 0.85 -2.73 15.31
C TRP A 66 1.79 -3.62 16.12
N GLN A 67 1.31 -4.05 17.28
CA GLN A 67 2.05 -4.91 18.20
C GLN A 67 1.80 -6.37 17.82
N GLY A 68 2.79 -7.00 17.19
CA GLY A 68 2.66 -8.31 16.54
C GLY A 68 2.66 -9.51 17.49
N SER A 69 3.22 -9.38 18.69
CA SER A 69 3.33 -10.49 19.63
C SER A 69 3.52 -9.99 21.06
N ASP A 70 2.68 -10.50 21.97
CA ASP A 70 2.83 -10.21 23.39
C ASP A 70 4.13 -10.83 23.97
N ASP A 71 4.61 -11.94 23.42
CA ASP A 71 5.83 -12.62 23.86
C ASP A 71 7.11 -11.92 23.41
N LEU A 72 7.10 -11.34 22.20
CA LEU A 72 8.24 -10.61 21.64
C LEU A 72 8.26 -9.13 22.07
N GLY A 73 7.13 -8.61 22.55
CA GLY A 73 6.99 -7.21 22.92
C GLY A 73 7.35 -6.28 21.76
N SER A 74 8.09 -5.20 22.06
CA SER A 74 8.38 -4.14 21.09
C SER A 74 9.25 -4.57 19.92
N SER A 75 9.91 -5.74 19.95
CA SER A 75 10.63 -6.25 18.78
C SER A 75 9.69 -6.79 17.69
N SER A 76 8.40 -6.87 17.97
CA SER A 76 7.34 -7.21 17.02
C SER A 76 6.47 -6.02 16.61
N ASP A 77 6.78 -4.82 17.10
CA ASP A 77 6.06 -3.60 16.78
C ASP A 77 6.45 -3.13 15.37
N ILE A 78 5.46 -2.81 14.54
CA ILE A 78 5.68 -2.30 13.19
C ILE A 78 4.72 -1.17 12.86
N PHE A 79 5.22 -0.10 12.22
CA PHE A 79 4.36 0.96 11.72
C PHE A 79 3.44 0.39 10.64
N THR A 80 2.16 0.71 10.72
CA THR A 80 1.15 0.18 9.81
C THR A 80 0.25 1.29 9.32
N SER A 81 0.09 1.38 8.00
CA SER A 81 -0.82 2.33 7.35
C SER A 81 -1.89 1.59 6.57
N ALA A 82 -3.12 1.70 7.05
CA ALA A 82 -4.29 1.34 6.25
C ALA A 82 -4.52 2.43 5.18
N MET A 83 -4.84 2.01 3.97
CA MET A 83 -5.09 2.92 2.84
C MET A 83 -6.56 3.31 2.81
N GLU A 84 -6.87 4.55 2.38
CA GLU A 84 -8.26 4.99 2.19
C GLU A 84 -8.82 4.68 0.80
N MET A 85 -7.96 4.64 -0.22
CA MET A 85 -8.38 4.74 -1.61
C MET A 85 -8.36 3.45 -2.40
N GLY A 86 -8.36 2.33 -1.72
CA GLY A 86 -7.91 1.12 -2.38
C GLY A 86 -6.43 1.19 -2.66
N TYR A 87 -6.07 0.40 -3.64
CA TYR A 87 -4.76 0.36 -4.25
C TYR A 87 -4.79 0.93 -5.66
N GLY A 88 -5.79 1.77 -5.96
CA GLY A 88 -6.07 2.42 -7.24
C GLY A 88 -5.79 3.93 -7.23
N PRO A 89 -5.54 4.59 -8.38
CA PRO A 89 -5.49 6.05 -8.43
C PRO A 89 -6.84 6.65 -8.00
N PRO A 90 -6.87 7.90 -7.51
CA PRO A 90 -8.13 8.60 -7.34
C PRO A 90 -8.93 8.66 -8.65
N PRO A 91 -10.27 8.68 -8.60
CA PRO A 91 -11.08 8.80 -9.80
C PRO A 91 -10.67 10.02 -10.65
N GLY A 92 -10.55 9.83 -11.96
CA GLY A 92 -10.11 10.89 -12.87
C GLY A 92 -8.59 10.96 -13.11
N PHE A 93 -7.84 9.94 -12.69
CA PHE A 93 -6.37 9.83 -12.85
C PHE A 93 -5.92 8.43 -13.33
N ASN A 94 -6.79 7.70 -14.04
CA ASN A 94 -6.46 6.43 -14.66
C ASN A 94 -6.13 6.60 -16.15
N TRP A 95 -4.83 6.61 -16.45
CA TRP A 95 -4.30 6.75 -17.82
C TRP A 95 -3.77 5.43 -18.40
N ASP A 96 -4.17 4.28 -17.86
CA ASP A 96 -3.74 2.99 -18.41
C ASP A 96 -4.48 2.61 -19.71
N LEU A 97 -3.93 1.69 -20.47
CA LEU A 97 -4.64 1.06 -21.60
C LEU A 97 -5.61 -0.04 -21.11
N ALA A 98 -5.36 -0.60 -19.92
CA ALA A 98 -6.13 -1.68 -19.33
C ALA A 98 -7.33 -1.20 -18.50
N ASN A 99 -8.30 -2.10 -18.29
CA ASN A 99 -9.44 -1.93 -17.39
C ASN A 99 -10.19 -0.60 -17.53
N GLY A 100 -10.35 -0.09 -18.76
CA GLY A 100 -11.10 1.14 -19.03
C GLY A 100 -10.41 2.41 -18.55
N GLY A 101 -9.07 2.45 -18.53
CA GLY A 101 -8.31 3.70 -18.41
C GLY A 101 -8.62 4.64 -19.57
N ASN A 102 -9.63 5.47 -19.32
CA ASN A 102 -10.22 6.38 -20.29
C ASN A 102 -10.24 7.81 -19.74
N ASP A 103 -9.52 8.08 -18.64
CA ASP A 103 -9.42 9.46 -18.16
C ASP A 103 -8.58 10.27 -19.13
N ASP A 104 -9.06 11.48 -19.46
CA ASP A 104 -8.39 12.33 -20.43
C ASP A 104 -6.92 12.57 -20.02
N PRO A 105 -5.97 12.44 -20.96
CA PRO A 105 -4.61 12.86 -20.70
C PRO A 105 -4.60 14.36 -20.40
N ILE A 106 -3.58 14.83 -19.68
CA ILE A 106 -3.41 16.23 -19.39
C ILE A 106 -2.97 16.95 -20.67
N ILE A 107 -3.85 17.80 -21.19
CA ILE A 107 -3.63 18.66 -22.35
C ILE A 107 -3.33 20.06 -21.82
N ASP A 108 -2.09 20.48 -22.02
CA ASP A 108 -1.51 21.70 -21.44
C ASP A 108 -1.14 22.76 -22.49
N ASP A 109 -1.65 22.59 -23.71
CA ASP A 109 -1.65 23.63 -24.74
C ASP A 109 -2.82 24.60 -24.49
N PRO A 110 -2.57 25.88 -24.13
CA PRO A 110 -3.63 26.85 -23.84
C PRO A 110 -4.53 27.19 -25.04
N GLU A 111 -4.10 26.90 -26.27
CA GLU A 111 -4.88 27.15 -27.48
C GLU A 111 -5.80 25.97 -27.86
N SER A 112 -5.61 24.81 -27.22
CA SER A 112 -6.43 23.63 -27.44
C SER A 112 -7.79 23.77 -26.77
N GLU A 113 -8.88 23.45 -27.48
CA GLU A 113 -10.23 23.39 -26.91
C GLU A 113 -10.34 22.36 -25.77
N ASP A 114 -9.48 21.34 -25.80
CA ASP A 114 -9.41 20.28 -24.78
C ASP A 114 -8.48 20.61 -23.59
N TYR A 115 -7.97 21.84 -23.46
CA TYR A 115 -7.11 22.23 -22.33
C TYR A 115 -7.78 21.91 -20.98
N ASN A 116 -7.10 21.14 -20.13
CA ASN A 116 -7.71 20.58 -18.92
C ASN A 116 -6.83 20.65 -17.66
N VAL A 117 -5.69 21.37 -17.71
CA VAL A 117 -4.73 21.45 -16.59
C VAL A 117 -5.39 21.94 -15.30
N ASP A 118 -6.10 23.08 -15.35
CA ASP A 118 -6.66 23.70 -14.15
C ASP A 118 -7.69 22.80 -13.47
N LYS A 119 -8.61 22.22 -14.27
CA LYS A 119 -9.60 21.25 -13.80
C LYS A 119 -8.96 20.02 -13.16
N THR A 120 -7.87 19.53 -13.75
CA THR A 120 -7.18 18.32 -13.28
C THR A 120 -6.42 18.59 -11.97
N VAL A 121 -5.74 19.73 -11.87
CA VAL A 121 -5.03 20.15 -10.64
C VAL A 121 -6.01 20.43 -9.50
N ASP A 122 -7.11 21.13 -9.77
CA ASP A 122 -8.13 21.42 -8.76
C ASP A 122 -8.79 20.13 -8.24
N ARG A 123 -8.98 19.12 -9.12
CA ARG A 123 -9.44 17.78 -8.73
C ARG A 123 -8.44 17.08 -7.80
N LEU A 124 -7.14 17.10 -8.11
CA LEU A 124 -6.12 16.52 -7.25
C LEU A 124 -6.12 17.20 -5.87
N PHE A 125 -6.18 18.52 -5.84
CA PHE A 125 -6.19 19.29 -4.59
C PHE A 125 -7.44 19.00 -3.75
N THR A 126 -8.58 18.75 -4.40
CA THR A 126 -9.80 18.31 -3.70
C THR A 126 -9.57 16.98 -3.00
N TYR A 127 -9.01 15.98 -3.69
CA TYR A 127 -8.69 14.68 -3.07
C TYR A 127 -7.62 14.80 -1.98
N ALA A 128 -6.56 15.59 -2.20
CA ALA A 128 -5.51 15.81 -1.22
C ALA A 128 -6.06 16.41 0.08
N LYS A 129 -6.94 17.41 -0.01
CA LYS A 129 -7.61 18.00 1.15
C LYS A 129 -8.51 16.99 1.87
N VAL A 130 -9.31 16.22 1.13
CA VAL A 130 -10.17 15.18 1.71
C VAL A 130 -9.32 14.15 2.46
N TYR A 131 -8.26 13.62 1.85
CA TYR A 131 -7.45 12.57 2.48
C TYR A 131 -6.59 13.09 3.62
N SER A 132 -6.15 14.34 3.59
CA SER A 132 -5.46 14.95 4.75
C SER A 132 -6.32 14.97 6.02
N ASN A 133 -7.66 14.84 5.90
CA ASN A 133 -8.53 14.74 7.06
C ASN A 133 -8.58 13.34 7.69
N TYR A 134 -8.07 12.31 7.00
CA TYR A 134 -8.13 10.91 7.43
C TYR A 134 -6.83 10.41 8.08
N TYR A 135 -5.73 11.12 7.85
CA TYR A 135 -4.41 10.79 8.40
C TYR A 135 -3.98 11.83 9.43
N ALA A 136 -3.06 11.42 10.30
CA ALA A 136 -2.62 12.26 11.42
C ALA A 136 -1.56 13.30 11.01
N THR A 137 -0.85 13.05 9.90
CA THR A 137 0.21 13.93 9.38
C THR A 137 -0.22 14.64 8.10
N ASN A 138 0.56 15.63 7.67
CA ASN A 138 0.33 16.36 6.42
C ASN A 138 0.90 15.65 5.18
N ASN A 139 1.15 14.33 5.27
CA ASN A 139 1.62 13.51 4.17
C ASN A 139 0.44 12.64 3.69
N VAL A 140 0.18 12.64 2.38
CA VAL A 140 -0.88 11.81 1.79
C VAL A 140 -0.26 10.94 0.70
N LEU A 141 -0.47 9.62 0.81
CA LEU A 141 -0.05 8.66 -0.20
C LEU A 141 -1.16 8.45 -1.24
N PHE A 142 -0.84 8.69 -2.51
CA PHE A 142 -1.70 8.34 -3.63
C PHE A 142 -1.13 7.12 -4.37
N PRO A 143 -1.78 5.95 -4.30
CA PRO A 143 -1.39 4.82 -5.13
C PRO A 143 -1.74 5.12 -6.59
N MET A 144 -0.73 5.40 -7.42
CA MET A 144 -0.91 5.70 -8.84
C MET A 144 -0.73 4.41 -9.65
N GLY A 145 -1.71 3.52 -9.64
CA GLY A 145 -1.65 2.21 -10.30
C GLY A 145 -2.79 1.31 -9.83
N THR A 146 -3.01 0.16 -10.45
CA THR A 146 -3.90 -0.91 -9.95
C THR A 146 -3.56 -2.24 -10.64
N ASP A 147 -4.45 -3.22 -10.59
CA ASP A 147 -4.35 -4.50 -11.27
C ASP A 147 -3.88 -4.36 -12.73
N PHE A 148 -2.67 -4.88 -13.00
CA PHE A 148 -2.04 -4.95 -14.34
C PHE A 148 -1.90 -3.61 -15.08
N PHE A 149 -1.80 -2.50 -14.35
CA PHE A 149 -1.45 -1.20 -14.92
C PHE A 149 0.03 -1.08 -15.27
N TYR A 150 0.38 0.04 -15.90
CA TYR A 150 1.66 0.36 -16.53
C TYR A 150 1.98 -0.49 -17.77
N GLN A 151 0.97 -0.93 -18.53
CA GLN A 151 1.22 -1.59 -19.84
C GLN A 151 1.91 -0.64 -20.83
N ASP A 152 1.49 0.63 -20.83
CA ASP A 152 2.26 1.74 -21.41
C ASP A 152 2.64 2.72 -20.29
N ALA A 153 3.79 2.48 -19.67
CA ALA A 153 4.30 3.31 -18.59
C ALA A 153 4.56 4.77 -19.02
N ASN A 154 4.86 5.02 -20.30
CA ASN A 154 5.14 6.37 -20.78
C ASN A 154 3.89 7.26 -20.66
N MET A 155 2.70 6.71 -20.91
CA MET A 155 1.44 7.43 -20.72
C MET A 155 1.26 7.89 -19.27
N TRP A 156 1.56 7.03 -18.30
CA TRP A 156 1.50 7.34 -16.88
C TRP A 156 2.49 8.42 -16.47
N PHE A 157 3.77 8.24 -16.81
CA PHE A 157 4.82 9.18 -16.41
C PHE A 157 4.64 10.56 -17.05
N LYS A 158 4.26 10.63 -18.33
CA LYS A 158 3.97 11.92 -19.01
C LYS A 158 2.87 12.71 -18.32
N ASN A 159 1.78 12.05 -17.93
CA ASN A 159 0.67 12.72 -17.24
C ASN A 159 1.03 13.08 -15.79
N MET A 160 1.73 12.21 -15.06
CA MET A 160 2.19 12.51 -13.71
C MET A 160 3.21 13.66 -13.67
N ASP A 161 4.13 13.74 -14.64
CA ASP A 161 5.07 14.86 -14.77
C ASP A 161 4.34 16.20 -14.93
N LYS A 162 3.35 16.25 -15.83
CA LYS A 162 2.49 17.44 -16.01
C LYS A 162 1.73 17.76 -14.72
N LEU A 163 1.13 16.75 -14.08
CA LEU A 163 0.38 16.92 -12.84
C LEU A 163 1.26 17.51 -11.73
N ILE A 164 2.47 16.98 -11.53
CA ILE A 164 3.45 17.47 -10.56
C ILE A 164 3.86 18.91 -10.88
N LYS A 165 4.23 19.19 -12.14
CA LYS A 165 4.63 20.52 -12.60
C LYS A 165 3.55 21.56 -12.30
N TYR A 166 2.34 21.37 -12.82
CA TYR A 166 1.27 22.36 -12.72
C TYR A 166 0.72 22.48 -11.30
N SER A 167 0.68 21.38 -10.54
CA SER A 167 0.31 21.43 -9.11
C SER A 167 1.28 22.29 -8.30
N ASN A 168 2.59 22.09 -8.49
CA ASN A 168 3.60 22.84 -7.73
C ASN A 168 3.73 24.30 -8.19
N GLN A 169 3.36 24.63 -9.42
CA GLN A 169 3.27 26.03 -9.88
C GLN A 169 2.19 26.80 -9.12
N ARG A 170 1.10 26.16 -8.66
CA ARG A 170 0.05 26.82 -7.85
C ARG A 170 0.56 27.36 -6.51
N LYS A 171 1.80 27.07 -6.10
CA LYS A 171 2.46 27.74 -4.97
C LYS A 171 2.56 29.25 -5.16
N SER A 172 2.75 29.74 -6.39
CA SER A 172 2.72 31.18 -6.69
C SER A 172 1.37 31.82 -6.38
N ASN A 173 0.31 31.02 -6.40
CA ASN A 173 -1.08 31.44 -6.15
C ASN A 173 -1.51 31.12 -4.70
N GLY A 174 -0.54 30.85 -3.80
CA GLY A 174 -0.78 30.63 -2.37
C GLY A 174 -1.12 29.19 -1.98
N SER A 175 -1.04 28.21 -2.89
CA SER A 175 -1.21 26.80 -2.52
C SER A 175 -0.10 26.33 -1.58
N ASN A 176 -0.47 25.61 -0.52
CA ASN A 176 0.45 24.96 0.42
C ASN A 176 0.67 23.46 0.11
N ILE A 177 0.15 22.97 -1.02
CA ILE A 177 0.27 21.56 -1.43
C ILE A 177 1.55 21.37 -2.25
N ASN A 178 2.32 20.33 -1.92
CA ASN A 178 3.50 19.90 -2.68
C ASN A 178 3.30 18.48 -3.19
N VAL A 179 3.38 18.31 -4.51
CA VAL A 179 3.17 17.02 -5.19
C VAL A 179 4.48 16.54 -5.79
N PHE A 180 4.83 15.27 -5.61
CA PHE A 180 6.08 14.70 -6.11
C PHE A 180 5.98 13.17 -6.22
N TYR A 181 6.85 12.56 -7.03
CA TYR A 181 7.02 11.11 -7.04
C TYR A 181 7.53 10.62 -5.69
N SER A 182 6.97 9.51 -5.21
CA SER A 182 7.35 8.95 -3.93
C SER A 182 7.37 7.43 -3.97
N THR A 183 7.85 6.83 -2.89
CA THR A 183 7.78 5.40 -2.59
C THR A 183 7.20 5.22 -1.20
N PRO A 184 6.69 4.03 -0.84
CA PRO A 184 6.23 3.76 0.53
C PRO A 184 7.30 4.06 1.60
N THR A 185 8.59 3.82 1.29
CA THR A 185 9.71 4.18 2.17
C THR A 185 9.84 5.70 2.35
N CYS A 186 9.76 6.47 1.26
CA CYS A 186 9.82 7.93 1.34
C CYS A 186 8.60 8.52 2.05
N TYR A 187 7.41 7.93 1.85
CA TYR A 187 6.21 8.30 2.59
C TYR A 187 6.39 8.07 4.09
N LEU A 188 6.84 6.86 4.49
CA LEU A 188 7.13 6.53 5.88
C LEU A 188 8.12 7.53 6.50
N HIS A 189 9.17 7.89 5.78
CA HIS A 189 10.11 8.90 6.23
C HIS A 189 9.43 10.26 6.48
N GLY A 190 8.57 10.72 5.56
CA GLY A 190 7.80 11.96 5.74
C GLY A 190 6.86 11.92 6.94
N VAL A 191 6.21 10.78 7.18
CA VAL A 191 5.34 10.54 8.35
C VAL A 191 6.15 10.53 9.64
N HIS A 192 7.31 9.87 9.66
CA HIS A 192 8.20 9.84 10.81
C HIS A 192 8.72 11.23 11.18
N MET A 193 9.13 12.03 10.18
CA MET A 193 9.60 13.40 10.36
C MET A 193 8.53 14.36 10.91
N ALA A 194 7.25 14.01 10.79
CA ALA A 194 6.18 14.78 11.41
C ALA A 194 6.15 14.66 12.95
N ASN A 195 6.93 13.74 13.52
CA ASN A 195 7.08 13.52 14.96
C ASN A 195 5.75 13.35 15.70
N HIS A 196 4.83 12.60 15.08
CA HIS A 196 3.51 12.31 15.64
C HIS A 196 3.53 11.01 16.45
N THR A 197 2.75 10.96 17.53
CA THR A 197 2.56 9.73 18.31
C THR A 197 1.32 8.99 17.80
N PHE A 198 1.52 7.79 17.28
CA PHE A 198 0.45 6.99 16.69
C PHE A 198 -0.24 6.08 17.73
N PRO A 199 -1.54 5.77 17.55
CA PRO A 199 -2.22 4.78 18.38
C PRO A 199 -1.64 3.38 18.18
N THR A 200 -1.85 2.50 19.15
CA THR A 200 -1.41 1.10 19.10
C THR A 200 -2.56 0.14 18.81
N LYS A 201 -2.29 -0.97 18.10
CA LYS A 201 -3.22 -2.10 17.91
C LYS A 201 -2.55 -3.42 18.29
N LYS A 202 -3.31 -4.35 18.87
CA LYS A 202 -2.80 -5.65 19.37
C LYS A 202 -3.44 -6.89 18.76
N ASP A 203 -4.54 -6.76 18.05
CA ASP A 203 -5.33 -7.86 17.48
C ASP A 203 -5.23 -7.86 15.95
N ASP A 204 -5.99 -8.73 15.29
CA ASP A 204 -6.01 -8.88 13.83
C ASP A 204 -6.89 -7.82 13.14
N PHE A 205 -6.78 -7.75 11.81
CA PHE A 205 -7.77 -7.15 10.91
C PHE A 205 -8.65 -8.22 10.25
N PHE A 206 -8.98 -9.28 10.99
CA PHE A 206 -9.91 -10.32 10.57
C PHE A 206 -11.19 -10.30 11.41
N PRO A 207 -12.33 -10.71 10.83
CA PRO A 207 -12.55 -10.99 9.41
C PRO A 207 -12.67 -9.68 8.59
N HIS A 208 -12.31 -9.72 7.31
CA HIS A 208 -12.61 -8.61 6.39
C HIS A 208 -14.08 -8.66 5.96
N ALA A 209 -14.74 -7.51 5.97
CA ALA A 209 -16.02 -7.29 5.30
C ALA A 209 -15.97 -6.02 4.45
N SER A 210 -16.45 -6.10 3.21
CA SER A 210 -16.49 -4.96 2.29
C SER A 210 -17.75 -4.10 2.46
N ASN A 211 -18.82 -4.65 3.04
CA ASN A 211 -20.06 -3.97 3.42
C ASN A 211 -20.88 -4.84 4.39
N THR A 212 -22.05 -4.35 4.82
CA THR A 212 -22.93 -4.94 5.84
C THR A 212 -23.23 -6.43 5.67
N HIS A 213 -23.29 -6.94 4.44
CA HIS A 213 -23.68 -8.34 4.16
C HIS A 213 -22.61 -9.12 3.39
N SER A 214 -21.38 -8.61 3.34
CA SER A 214 -20.29 -9.20 2.53
C SER A 214 -19.07 -9.49 3.39
N TYR A 215 -19.18 -10.47 4.28
CA TYR A 215 -18.05 -11.01 5.04
C TYR A 215 -17.25 -12.00 4.20
N TRP A 216 -15.95 -11.79 4.08
CA TRP A 216 -15.07 -12.59 3.25
C TRP A 216 -14.51 -13.76 4.07
N THR A 217 -15.36 -14.55 4.70
CA THR A 217 -14.94 -15.74 5.48
C THR A 217 -15.07 -17.04 4.69
N GLY A 218 -15.79 -17.03 3.56
CA GLY A 218 -15.97 -18.20 2.71
C GLY A 218 -14.66 -18.77 2.18
N TYR A 219 -13.69 -17.91 1.83
CA TYR A 219 -12.41 -18.33 1.28
C TYR A 219 -11.54 -19.11 2.29
N PHE A 220 -11.86 -19.05 3.60
CA PHE A 220 -11.23 -19.88 4.63
C PHE A 220 -11.46 -21.38 4.38
N SER A 221 -12.57 -21.75 3.72
CA SER A 221 -12.92 -23.14 3.43
C SER A 221 -12.98 -23.47 1.93
N SER A 222 -13.16 -22.47 1.04
CA SER A 222 -13.23 -22.72 -0.41
C SER A 222 -12.00 -23.48 -0.94
N ARG A 223 -12.23 -24.46 -1.83
CA ARG A 223 -11.20 -25.36 -2.38
C ARG A 223 -10.40 -26.10 -1.28
N PRO A 224 -11.06 -26.87 -0.40
CA PRO A 224 -10.42 -27.48 0.76
C PRO A 224 -9.36 -28.54 0.38
N ALA A 225 -9.52 -29.21 -0.77
CA ALA A 225 -8.53 -30.15 -1.29
C ALA A 225 -7.18 -29.49 -1.53
N ILE A 226 -7.17 -28.29 -2.15
CA ILE A 226 -5.93 -27.52 -2.39
C ILE A 226 -5.34 -27.03 -1.06
N LYS A 227 -6.17 -26.54 -0.13
CA LYS A 227 -5.70 -26.14 1.21
C LYS A 227 -5.01 -27.29 1.97
N ARG A 228 -5.55 -28.51 1.89
CA ARG A 228 -4.89 -29.71 2.44
C ARG A 228 -3.59 -30.01 1.69
N TYR A 229 -3.62 -29.93 0.35
CA TYR A 229 -2.45 -30.21 -0.47
C TYR A 229 -1.27 -29.27 -0.14
N GLU A 230 -1.52 -27.98 0.11
CA GLU A 230 -0.51 -27.03 0.59
C GLU A 230 0.13 -27.46 1.92
N LYS A 231 -0.67 -27.91 2.89
CA LYS A 231 -0.13 -28.37 4.19
C LYS A 231 0.73 -29.62 4.05
N VAL A 232 0.26 -30.59 3.28
CA VAL A 232 1.01 -31.82 3.00
C VAL A 232 2.28 -31.51 2.21
N GLY A 233 2.18 -30.72 1.14
CA GLY A 233 3.30 -30.30 0.31
C GLY A 233 4.37 -29.53 1.10
N ASN A 234 3.96 -28.60 1.97
CA ASN A 234 4.91 -27.91 2.85
C ASN A 234 5.63 -28.90 3.79
N ASN A 235 4.93 -29.87 4.38
CA ASN A 235 5.57 -30.87 5.23
C ASN A 235 6.65 -31.68 4.47
N PHE A 236 6.31 -32.21 3.29
CA PHE A 236 7.28 -32.90 2.44
C PHE A 236 8.47 -32.01 2.08
N LEU A 237 8.23 -30.74 1.72
CA LEU A 237 9.30 -29.80 1.42
C LEU A 237 10.27 -29.60 2.60
N GLN A 238 9.76 -29.49 3.84
CA GLN A 238 10.62 -29.37 5.01
C GLN A 238 11.46 -30.64 5.25
N VAL A 239 10.85 -31.83 5.09
CA VAL A 239 11.58 -33.11 5.20
C VAL A 239 12.69 -33.21 4.17
N CYS A 240 12.40 -32.91 2.90
CA CYS A 240 13.41 -32.94 1.83
C CYS A 240 14.57 -31.98 2.13
N LYS A 241 14.29 -30.76 2.61
CA LYS A 241 15.34 -29.80 2.99
C LYS A 241 16.23 -30.31 4.13
N GLN A 242 15.63 -30.93 5.15
CA GLN A 242 16.38 -31.48 6.28
C GLN A 242 17.29 -32.63 5.82
N LEU A 243 16.76 -33.56 5.00
CA LEU A 243 17.53 -34.67 4.46
C LEU A 243 18.68 -34.20 3.56
N ASP A 244 18.42 -33.25 2.65
CA ASP A 244 19.43 -32.68 1.74
C ASP A 244 20.63 -32.13 2.53
N VAL A 245 20.37 -31.31 3.55
CA VAL A 245 21.43 -30.76 4.44
C VAL A 245 22.20 -31.86 5.15
N LEU A 246 21.52 -32.90 5.66
CA LEU A 246 22.18 -34.00 6.36
C LEU A 246 23.05 -34.86 5.43
N THR A 247 22.68 -34.98 4.15
CA THR A 247 23.43 -35.77 3.17
C THR A 247 24.59 -35.02 2.52
N GLN A 248 24.56 -33.68 2.49
CA GLN A 248 25.66 -32.84 1.98
C GLN A 248 26.82 -32.66 2.96
N GLY A 249 26.67 -33.13 4.21
CA GLY A 249 27.70 -33.08 5.25
C GLY A 249 28.68 -34.26 5.28
N ASN A 250 28.59 -35.19 4.31
CA ASN A 250 29.54 -36.29 4.05
C ASN A 250 30.21 -36.10 2.69
#